data_AF-A0A2V8FZD7-F1
#
_entry.id   AF-A0A2V8FZD7-F1
#
_cell.length_a   1.000
_cell.length_b   1.000
_cell.length_c   1.000
_cell.angle_alpha   90.00
_cell.angle_beta   90.00
_cell.angle_gamma   90.00
#
_symmetry.space_group_name_H-M   'P 1'
#
loop_
_entity.id
_entity.type
_entity.pdbx_description
1 polymer ?
#
loop_
_entity_poly.entity_id
_entity_poly.type
_entity_poly.pdbx_seq_one_letter_code
_entity_poly.pdbx_strand_id
1 'polypeptide(L)'
;MPDIKTEVMTVNMGPQHPSTHGVLRLVLELDGETILSASPTIGYLHTGIEKTAEQKKWQQVIPLVERMDYLSAQSNGMAFCMSVEKLLGVEIPERVKWIRVLLAELQRVNSHLVWLGTHGMEVGAVSVMLYCFRERELLLNINELLAGFRMFPSYIRVGGLREDLPRGFHAAVRAVLDRLPGKLDEYEDLLTSNEIYLKRTRGVGVISRADAVAHGLMGPIARAAGVDYDVRRAFPYLGYETFDFQVPVRTEGDAYARYLVRIAEMRESLTICRQVLERITPAGAFAIDDPRITPPPKDRVYTEMEALIQHFLIYSQGFTVPAGEAYVPVEGP
;
A
#
# COMPACT_ATOMS: atom_id res chain seq x y z
N MET A 1 25.88 46.47 -8.55
CA MET A 1 26.82 45.71 -7.70
C MET A 1 27.30 44.54 -8.54
N PRO A 2 28.62 44.32 -8.68
CA PRO A 2 29.10 43.18 -9.45
C PRO A 2 28.62 41.89 -8.79
N ASP A 3 28.06 40.97 -9.58
CA ASP A 3 27.59 39.66 -9.13
C ASP A 3 28.68 38.98 -8.31
N ILE A 4 28.40 38.75 -7.03
CA ILE A 4 29.27 37.96 -6.16
C ILE A 4 29.28 36.57 -6.77
N LYS A 5 30.41 36.14 -7.34
CA LYS A 5 30.58 34.75 -7.81
C LYS A 5 30.49 33.82 -6.61
N THR A 6 29.34 33.18 -6.45
CA THR A 6 29.17 32.06 -5.53
C THR A 6 29.85 30.84 -6.13
N GLU A 7 30.70 30.18 -5.33
CA GLU A 7 31.27 28.88 -5.71
C GLU A 7 30.21 27.80 -5.54
N VAL A 8 30.09 26.92 -6.54
CA VAL A 8 29.18 25.77 -6.45
C VAL A 8 29.70 24.83 -5.37
N MET A 9 28.88 24.59 -4.35
CA MET A 9 29.19 23.70 -3.26
C MET A 9 28.53 22.35 -3.50
N THR A 10 29.31 21.26 -3.45
CA THR A 10 28.76 19.91 -3.45
C THR A 10 28.51 19.44 -2.02
N VAL A 11 27.25 19.17 -1.68
CA VAL A 11 26.85 18.63 -0.37
C VAL A 11 26.38 17.19 -0.53
N ASN A 12 26.95 16.30 0.25
CA ASN A 12 26.53 14.90 0.30
C ASN A 12 25.58 14.69 1.49
N MET A 13 24.30 14.53 1.20
CA MET A 13 23.27 14.28 2.20
C MET A 13 22.97 12.78 2.27
N GLY A 14 23.25 12.15 3.42
CA GLY A 14 23.11 10.70 3.63
C GLY A 14 24.45 9.94 3.59
N PRO A 15 24.44 8.60 3.61
CA PRO A 15 23.28 7.71 3.47
C PRO A 15 22.42 7.57 4.74
N GLN A 16 22.93 8.04 5.89
CA GLN A 16 22.21 8.06 7.16
C GLN A 16 21.83 9.51 7.49
N HIS A 17 20.57 9.88 7.26
CA HIS A 17 20.03 11.18 7.66
C HIS A 17 18.57 11.02 8.13
N PRO A 18 18.11 11.76 9.16
CA PRO A 18 16.74 11.66 9.64
C PRO A 18 15.66 11.91 8.57
N SER A 19 15.90 12.83 7.64
CA SER A 19 14.99 13.17 6.52
C SER A 19 15.07 12.21 5.33
N THR A 20 15.90 11.17 5.37
CA THR A 20 15.99 10.18 4.29
C THR A 20 15.29 8.88 4.69
N HIS A 21 14.12 8.96 5.32
CA HIS A 21 13.31 7.85 5.86
C HIS A 21 13.58 6.50 5.14
N GLY A 22 14.53 5.73 5.68
CA GLY A 22 15.23 4.66 4.95
C GLY A 22 16.72 4.97 4.77
N VAL A 23 17.28 4.57 3.62
CA VAL A 23 18.69 4.78 3.28
C VAL A 23 18.76 5.37 1.87
N LEU A 24 19.05 6.67 1.78
CA LEU A 24 19.18 7.39 0.53
C LEU A 24 20.40 8.31 0.63
N ARG A 25 21.19 8.35 -0.44
CA ARG A 25 22.29 9.30 -0.57
C ARG A 25 21.95 10.28 -1.69
N LEU A 26 21.91 11.56 -1.38
CA LEU A 26 21.70 12.65 -2.33
C LEU A 26 22.99 13.45 -2.46
N VAL A 27 23.57 13.48 -3.66
CA VAL A 27 24.67 14.41 -3.98
C VAL A 27 24.02 15.66 -4.58
N LEU A 28 24.06 16.76 -3.82
CA LEU A 28 23.45 18.03 -4.18
C LEU A 28 24.54 19.01 -4.62
N GLU A 29 24.33 19.66 -5.75
CA GLU A 29 25.12 20.82 -6.17
C GLU A 29 24.32 22.08 -5.87
N LEU A 30 24.88 22.92 -5.00
CA LEU A 30 24.21 24.10 -4.46
C LEU A 30 24.92 25.37 -4.91
N ASP A 31 24.13 26.37 -5.27
CA ASP A 31 24.55 27.75 -5.42
C ASP A 31 23.87 28.58 -4.31
N GLY A 32 24.61 28.78 -3.21
CA GLY A 32 24.05 29.32 -1.97
C GLY A 32 22.92 28.45 -1.43
N GLU A 33 21.69 28.95 -1.49
CA GLU A 33 20.46 28.25 -1.06
C GLU A 33 19.72 27.55 -2.22
N THR A 34 20.14 27.77 -3.47
CA THR A 34 19.47 27.21 -4.65
C THR A 34 20.09 25.87 -5.03
N ILE A 35 19.24 24.86 -5.24
CA ILE A 35 19.67 23.55 -5.74
C ILE A 35 19.80 23.64 -7.26
N LEU A 36 21.01 23.44 -7.80
CA LEU A 36 21.26 23.39 -9.24
C LEU A 36 21.04 21.98 -9.80
N SER A 37 21.54 20.97 -9.09
CA SER A 37 21.39 19.57 -9.48
C SER A 37 21.28 18.68 -8.25
N ALA A 38 20.55 17.57 -8.38
CA ALA A 38 20.40 16.57 -7.35
C ALA A 38 20.57 15.18 -7.98
N SER A 39 21.62 14.47 -7.58
CA SER A 39 21.91 13.11 -8.04
C SER A 39 21.61 12.10 -6.93
N PRO A 40 20.45 11.41 -6.96
CA PRO A 40 20.12 10.38 -6.00
C PRO A 40 20.89 9.09 -6.28
N THR A 41 21.65 8.62 -5.30
CA THR A 41 22.22 7.26 -5.27
C THR A 41 21.30 6.35 -4.47
N ILE A 42 20.63 5.44 -5.18
CA ILE A 42 19.75 4.40 -4.62
C ILE A 42 20.47 3.04 -4.60
N GLY A 43 19.82 2.01 -4.06
CA GLY A 43 20.33 0.63 -4.11
C GLY A 43 20.97 0.12 -2.81
N TYR A 44 21.08 0.95 -1.77
CA TYR A 44 21.53 0.51 -0.44
C TYR A 44 20.63 -0.56 0.19
N LEU A 45 19.35 -0.60 -0.20
CA LEU A 45 18.38 -1.62 0.22
C LEU A 45 18.11 -2.65 -0.90
N HIS A 46 18.95 -2.72 -1.93
CA HIS A 46 18.82 -3.75 -2.96
C HIS A 46 19.20 -5.11 -2.37
N THR A 47 18.22 -5.99 -2.22
CA THR A 47 18.38 -7.32 -1.61
C THR A 47 18.22 -8.46 -2.63
N GLY A 48 18.08 -8.16 -3.92
CA GLY A 48 17.91 -9.17 -4.96
C GLY A 48 16.62 -9.99 -4.82
N ILE A 49 15.50 -9.35 -4.45
CA ILE A 49 14.19 -10.01 -4.26
C ILE A 49 13.77 -10.75 -5.52
N GLU A 50 13.89 -10.12 -6.69
CA GLU A 50 13.55 -10.71 -7.99
C GLU A 50 14.35 -12.00 -8.25
N LYS A 51 15.66 -11.96 -8.03
CA LYS A 51 16.53 -13.13 -8.21
C LYS A 51 16.23 -14.24 -7.21
N THR A 52 15.90 -13.87 -5.98
CA THR A 52 15.48 -14.84 -4.96
C THR A 52 14.14 -15.47 -5.35
N ALA A 53 13.22 -14.69 -5.92
CA ALA A 53 11.91 -15.18 -6.33
C ALA A 53 12.01 -16.27 -7.42
N GLU A 54 12.96 -16.18 -8.35
CA GLU A 54 13.22 -17.22 -9.35
C GLU A 54 13.55 -18.59 -8.76
N GLN A 55 14.16 -18.64 -7.56
CA GLN A 55 14.57 -19.88 -6.90
C GLN A 55 13.50 -20.45 -5.94
N LYS A 56 12.41 -19.71 -5.72
CA LYS A 56 11.38 -20.05 -4.73
C LYS A 56 10.11 -20.50 -5.44
N LYS A 57 9.31 -21.28 -4.72
CA LYS A 57 7.97 -21.66 -5.17
C LYS A 57 7.01 -20.47 -5.06
N TRP A 58 5.96 -20.46 -5.86
CA TRP A 58 4.95 -19.37 -5.89
C TRP A 58 4.47 -18.91 -4.49
N GLN A 59 4.07 -19.83 -3.62
CA GLN A 59 3.60 -19.49 -2.25
C GLN A 59 4.72 -18.98 -1.32
N GLN A 60 5.98 -19.35 -1.59
CA GLN A 60 7.15 -18.92 -0.82
C GLN A 60 7.64 -17.53 -1.22
N VAL A 61 7.22 -17.03 -2.38
CA VAL A 61 7.56 -15.68 -2.87
C VAL A 61 6.73 -14.60 -2.16
N ILE A 62 5.52 -14.92 -1.70
CA ILE A 62 4.60 -13.95 -1.08
C ILE A 62 5.27 -13.14 0.04
N PRO A 63 5.95 -13.74 1.04
CA PRO A 63 6.61 -12.96 2.10
C PRO A 63 7.76 -12.08 1.62
N LEU A 64 8.32 -12.34 0.42
CA LEU A 64 9.34 -11.48 -0.19
C LEU A 64 8.70 -10.25 -0.84
N VAL A 65 7.59 -10.46 -1.56
CA VAL A 65 6.85 -9.37 -2.23
C VAL A 65 6.20 -8.43 -1.21
N GLU A 66 5.69 -8.96 -0.10
CA GLU A 66 5.16 -8.14 1.00
C GLU A 66 6.19 -7.17 1.60
N ARG A 67 7.50 -7.43 1.41
CA ARG A 67 8.59 -6.59 1.92
C ARG A 67 9.06 -5.53 0.93
N MET A 68 8.55 -5.51 -0.31
CA MET A 68 8.93 -4.50 -1.30
C MET A 68 8.50 -3.10 -0.86
N ASP A 69 7.21 -2.96 -0.50
CA ASP A 69 6.74 -1.84 0.31
C ASP A 69 6.17 -2.38 1.64
N TYR A 70 6.91 -2.11 2.71
CA TYR A 70 6.62 -2.56 4.06
C TYR A 70 5.45 -1.81 4.72
N LEU A 71 4.99 -0.71 4.14
CA LEU A 71 3.78 -0.01 4.58
C LEU A 71 2.52 -0.54 3.92
N SER A 72 2.63 -1.19 2.75
CA SER A 72 1.50 -1.74 1.99
C SER A 72 1.61 -3.23 1.67
N ALA A 73 2.19 -3.99 2.60
CA ALA A 73 2.46 -5.44 2.45
C ALA A 73 1.32 -6.23 1.79
N GLN A 74 0.08 -6.09 2.29
CA GLN A 74 -1.06 -6.83 1.77
C GLN A 74 -1.42 -6.47 0.32
N SER A 75 -1.30 -5.19 -0.06
CA SER A 75 -1.57 -4.74 -1.44
C SER A 75 -0.55 -5.33 -2.42
N ASN A 76 0.72 -5.41 -2.03
CA ASN A 76 1.77 -6.05 -2.84
C ASN A 76 1.54 -7.55 -2.97
N GLY A 77 1.24 -8.22 -1.85
CA GLY A 77 0.90 -9.64 -1.83
C GLY A 77 -0.31 -9.94 -2.72
N MET A 78 -1.32 -9.06 -2.69
CA MET A 78 -2.51 -9.15 -3.54
C MET A 78 -2.18 -9.02 -5.03
N ALA A 79 -1.38 -8.03 -5.43
CA ALA A 79 -0.97 -7.85 -6.83
C ALA A 79 -0.25 -9.08 -7.39
N PHE A 80 0.64 -9.68 -6.59
CA PHE A 80 1.32 -10.92 -6.94
C PHE A 80 0.36 -12.10 -7.03
N CYS A 81 -0.50 -12.30 -6.03
CA CYS A 81 -1.46 -13.41 -6.03
C CYS A 81 -2.41 -13.32 -7.23
N MET A 82 -2.92 -12.14 -7.56
CA MET A 82 -3.80 -11.92 -8.71
C MET A 82 -3.11 -12.21 -10.05
N SER A 83 -1.82 -11.87 -10.16
CA SER A 83 -1.05 -12.17 -11.37
C SER A 83 -0.88 -13.69 -11.57
N VAL A 84 -0.63 -14.43 -10.48
CA VAL A 84 -0.55 -15.90 -10.51
C VAL A 84 -1.92 -16.54 -10.75
N GLU A 85 -2.99 -16.01 -10.15
CA GLU A 85 -4.37 -16.48 -10.34
C GLU A 85 -4.82 -16.31 -11.79
N LYS A 86 -4.42 -15.20 -12.44
CA LYS A 86 -4.65 -14.97 -13.88
C LYS A 86 -3.94 -15.99 -14.77
N LEU A 87 -2.72 -16.42 -14.41
CA LEU A 87 -2.01 -17.49 -15.12
C LEU A 87 -2.65 -18.86 -14.92
N LEU A 88 -3.20 -19.11 -13.73
CA LEU A 88 -3.90 -20.35 -13.41
C LEU A 88 -5.31 -20.43 -14.02
N GLY A 89 -5.89 -19.29 -14.40
CA GLY A 89 -7.26 -19.22 -14.93
C GLY A 89 -8.32 -19.56 -13.88
N VAL A 90 -8.04 -19.31 -12.60
CA VAL A 90 -8.94 -19.63 -11.49
C VAL A 90 -9.82 -18.44 -11.11
N GLU A 91 -11.10 -18.71 -10.86
CA GLU A 91 -12.02 -17.73 -10.31
C GLU A 91 -12.10 -17.84 -8.78
N ILE A 92 -11.97 -16.70 -8.13
CA ILE A 92 -11.96 -16.60 -6.67
C ILE A 92 -13.40 -16.41 -6.16
N PRO A 93 -13.79 -16.99 -5.01
CA PRO A 93 -15.08 -16.72 -4.41
C PRO A 93 -15.30 -15.23 -4.13
N GLU A 94 -16.54 -14.76 -4.33
CA GLU A 94 -16.94 -13.37 -4.09
C GLU A 94 -16.53 -12.86 -2.70
N ARG A 95 -16.82 -13.66 -1.66
CA ARG A 95 -16.45 -13.33 -0.28
C ARG A 95 -14.96 -13.01 -0.11
N VAL A 96 -14.09 -13.79 -0.76
CA VAL A 96 -12.64 -13.59 -0.69
C VAL A 96 -12.22 -12.30 -1.39
N LYS A 97 -12.82 -12.02 -2.55
CA LYS A 97 -12.56 -10.76 -3.26
C LYS A 97 -12.92 -9.56 -2.36
N TRP A 98 -14.04 -9.61 -1.64
CA TRP A 98 -14.49 -8.50 -0.79
C TRP A 98 -13.56 -8.33 0.41
N ILE A 99 -13.11 -9.43 1.02
CA ILE A 99 -12.11 -9.40 2.10
C ILE A 99 -10.80 -8.78 1.60
N ARG A 100 -10.31 -9.14 0.41
CA ARG A 100 -9.10 -8.56 -0.17
C ARG A 100 -9.25 -7.05 -0.39
N VAL A 101 -10.40 -6.57 -0.89
CA VAL A 101 -10.69 -5.14 -1.02
C VAL A 101 -10.66 -4.44 0.33
N LEU A 102 -11.31 -5.00 1.36
CA LEU A 102 -11.30 -4.44 2.71
C LEU A 102 -9.86 -4.30 3.24
N LEU A 103 -9.04 -5.35 3.10
CA LEU A 103 -7.66 -5.33 3.57
C LEU A 103 -6.79 -4.35 2.79
N ALA A 104 -6.99 -4.23 1.47
CA ALA A 104 -6.28 -3.27 0.65
C ALA A 104 -6.59 -1.81 1.04
N GLU A 105 -7.86 -1.48 1.30
CA GLU A 105 -8.25 -0.12 1.70
C GLU A 105 -7.85 0.20 3.15
N LEU A 106 -7.93 -0.76 4.08
CA LEU A 106 -7.36 -0.59 5.43
C LEU A 106 -5.84 -0.35 5.39
N GLN A 107 -5.15 -1.06 4.49
CA GLN A 107 -3.72 -0.86 4.29
C GLN A 107 -3.41 0.48 3.61
N ARG A 108 -4.28 0.97 2.73
CA ARG A 108 -4.17 2.32 2.15
C ARG A 108 -4.21 3.39 3.22
N VAL A 109 -5.17 3.31 4.14
CA VAL A 109 -5.25 4.22 5.29
C VAL A 109 -4.01 4.11 6.18
N ASN A 110 -3.52 2.89 6.45
CA ASN A 110 -2.29 2.69 7.22
C ASN A 110 -1.07 3.37 6.57
N SER A 111 -0.89 3.22 5.26
CA SER A 111 0.21 3.85 4.53
C SER A 111 0.12 5.38 4.57
N HIS A 112 -1.08 5.92 4.31
CA HIS A 112 -1.32 7.37 4.33
C HIS A 112 -1.12 7.99 5.71
N LEU A 113 -1.45 7.28 6.79
CA LEU A 113 -1.16 7.72 8.17
C LEU A 113 0.34 7.83 8.45
N VAL A 114 1.14 6.86 7.98
CA VAL A 114 2.60 6.94 8.13
C VAL A 114 3.15 8.09 7.31
N TRP A 115 2.74 8.20 6.05
CA TRP A 115 3.14 9.30 5.18
C TRP A 115 2.81 10.67 5.80
N LEU A 116 1.60 10.85 6.31
CA LEU A 116 1.17 12.10 6.95
C LEU A 116 2.01 12.39 8.19
N GLY A 117 2.25 11.38 9.03
CA GLY A 117 3.05 11.51 10.24
C GLY A 117 4.51 11.88 9.95
N THR A 118 5.16 11.21 9.00
CA THR A 118 6.56 11.49 8.65
C THR A 118 6.70 12.81 7.92
N HIS A 119 5.81 13.11 6.96
CA HIS A 119 5.81 14.38 6.26
C HIS A 119 5.56 15.56 7.23
N GLY A 120 4.63 15.41 8.16
CA GLY A 120 4.40 16.38 9.22
C GLY A 120 5.66 16.62 10.06
N MET A 121 6.34 15.56 10.48
CA MET A 121 7.60 15.65 11.24
C MET A 121 8.70 16.40 10.48
N GLU A 122 8.88 16.12 9.19
CA GLU A 122 9.90 16.78 8.35
C GLU A 122 9.63 18.28 8.15
N VAL A 123 8.37 18.69 8.14
CA VAL A 123 7.98 20.12 8.10
C VAL A 123 8.09 20.78 9.48
N GLY A 124 8.17 19.99 10.56
CA GLY A 124 8.35 20.44 11.95
C GLY A 124 7.17 20.14 12.89
N ALA A 125 6.09 19.52 12.38
CA ALA A 125 4.89 19.16 13.16
C ALA A 125 5.02 17.77 13.80
N VAL A 126 5.88 17.67 14.83
CA VAL A 126 6.19 16.38 15.50
C VAL A 126 4.97 15.73 16.17
N SER A 127 4.04 16.52 16.73
CA SER A 127 2.86 15.99 17.41
C SER A 127 1.94 15.17 16.49
N VAL A 128 1.81 15.56 15.22
CA VAL A 128 0.98 14.86 14.25
C VAL A 128 1.48 13.44 14.01
N MET A 129 2.81 13.23 14.02
CA MET A 129 3.40 11.90 13.91
C MET A 129 2.92 10.97 15.02
N LEU A 130 2.95 11.43 16.27
CA LEU A 130 2.53 10.62 17.42
C LEU A 130 1.05 10.26 17.36
N TYR A 131 0.21 11.19 16.91
CA TYR A 131 -1.21 10.92 16.72
C TYR A 131 -1.42 9.90 15.60
N CYS A 132 -0.86 10.13 14.41
CA CYS A 132 -0.99 9.17 13.31
C CYS A 132 -0.53 7.76 13.70
N PHE A 133 0.54 7.64 14.51
CA PHE A 133 1.05 6.35 14.95
C PHE A 133 0.14 5.67 15.99
N ARG A 134 -0.55 6.44 16.84
CA ARG A 134 -1.58 5.91 17.74
C ARG A 134 -2.75 5.30 16.97
N GLU A 135 -3.23 5.99 15.95
CA GLU A 135 -4.31 5.49 15.09
C GLU A 135 -3.86 4.29 14.25
N ARG A 136 -2.61 4.31 13.73
CA ARG A 136 -1.98 3.18 13.04
C ARG A 136 -1.89 1.92 13.90
N GLU A 137 -1.65 2.05 15.20
CA GLU A 137 -1.59 0.90 16.11
C GLU A 137 -2.86 0.05 16.06
N LEU A 138 -4.03 0.69 15.93
CA LEU A 138 -5.31 -0.02 15.83
C LEU A 138 -5.40 -0.85 14.54
N LEU A 139 -4.86 -0.33 13.43
CA LEU A 139 -4.79 -1.07 12.15
C LEU A 139 -3.80 -2.24 12.23
N LEU A 140 -2.67 -2.07 12.93
CA LEU A 140 -1.70 -3.15 13.15
C LEU A 140 -2.28 -4.27 14.04
N ASN A 141 -3.11 -3.92 15.03
CA ASN A 141 -3.81 -4.91 15.85
C ASN A 141 -4.82 -5.72 15.02
N ILE A 142 -5.43 -5.14 13.98
CA ILE A 142 -6.28 -5.89 13.04
C ILE A 142 -5.45 -6.91 12.26
N ASN A 143 -4.26 -6.53 11.78
CA ASN A 143 -3.35 -7.46 11.10
C ASN A 143 -2.90 -8.60 12.03
N GLU A 144 -2.60 -8.28 13.29
CA GLU A 144 -2.28 -9.27 14.31
C GLU A 144 -3.45 -10.21 14.58
N LEU A 145 -4.68 -9.71 14.65
CA LEU A 145 -5.87 -10.53 14.82
C LEU A 145 -6.05 -11.51 13.66
N LEU A 146 -5.76 -11.09 12.42
CA LEU A 146 -5.92 -11.90 11.21
C LEU A 146 -4.88 -13.02 11.07
N ALA A 147 -3.60 -12.70 11.28
CA ALA A 147 -2.50 -13.59 10.91
C ALA A 147 -1.48 -13.85 12.04
N GLY A 148 -1.64 -13.21 13.20
CA GLY A 148 -0.68 -13.23 14.30
C GLY A 148 0.56 -12.36 14.08
N PHE A 149 0.65 -11.64 12.95
CA PHE A 149 1.76 -10.74 12.62
C PHE A 149 1.26 -9.33 12.35
N ARG A 150 2.02 -8.34 12.81
CA ARG A 150 1.63 -6.93 12.74
C ARG A 150 1.93 -6.27 11.39
N MET A 151 3.16 -6.40 10.88
CA MET A 151 3.59 -5.73 9.63
C MET A 151 3.46 -6.61 8.39
N PHE A 152 3.85 -7.88 8.48
CA PHE A 152 3.90 -8.81 7.35
C PHE A 152 3.00 -10.02 7.63
N PRO A 153 1.68 -9.90 7.38
CA PRO A 153 0.72 -10.94 7.75
C PRO A 153 0.77 -12.18 6.84
N SER A 154 1.21 -12.06 5.58
CA SER A 154 1.20 -13.15 4.60
C SER A 154 -0.14 -13.91 4.59
N TYR A 155 -1.22 -13.14 4.70
CA TYR A 155 -2.59 -13.62 4.87
C TYR A 155 -3.27 -13.87 3.51
N ILE A 156 -3.06 -12.97 2.54
CA ILE A 156 -3.50 -13.17 1.16
C ILE A 156 -2.59 -14.23 0.52
N ARG A 157 -3.21 -15.25 -0.07
CA ARG A 157 -2.52 -16.40 -0.69
C ARG A 157 -3.03 -16.62 -2.10
N VAL A 158 -2.23 -17.27 -2.94
CA VAL A 158 -2.70 -17.68 -4.27
C VAL A 158 -3.89 -18.63 -4.09
N GLY A 159 -5.01 -18.30 -4.72
CA GLY A 159 -6.26 -19.06 -4.62
C GLY A 159 -7.16 -18.65 -3.45
N GLY A 160 -6.77 -17.69 -2.62
CA GLY A 160 -7.65 -17.19 -1.57
C GLY A 160 -7.01 -16.42 -0.43
N LEU A 161 -7.40 -16.79 0.78
CA LEU A 161 -6.83 -16.36 2.05
C LEU A 161 -6.20 -17.57 2.73
N ARG A 162 -5.30 -17.32 3.68
CA ARG A 162 -4.66 -18.38 4.46
C ARG A 162 -5.67 -19.13 5.35
N GLU A 163 -6.50 -18.38 6.07
CA GLU A 163 -7.45 -18.84 7.07
C GLU A 163 -8.71 -17.97 7.00
N ASP A 164 -9.82 -18.42 7.57
CA ASP A 164 -11.05 -17.62 7.63
C ASP A 164 -10.92 -16.43 8.61
N LEU A 165 -11.83 -15.47 8.53
CA LEU A 165 -11.85 -14.31 9.41
C LEU A 165 -12.05 -14.75 10.88
N PRO A 166 -11.25 -14.22 11.82
CA PRO A 166 -11.36 -14.56 13.23
C PRO A 166 -12.63 -13.97 13.86
N ARG A 167 -13.07 -14.57 14.96
CA ARG A 167 -14.20 -14.06 15.75
C ARG A 167 -13.89 -12.65 16.26
N GLY A 168 -14.83 -11.72 16.10
CA GLY A 168 -14.67 -10.33 16.52
C GLY A 168 -14.00 -9.40 15.49
N PHE A 169 -13.55 -9.91 14.34
CA PHE A 169 -12.95 -9.10 13.27
C PHE A 169 -13.85 -7.94 12.82
N HIS A 170 -15.13 -8.21 12.57
CA HIS A 170 -16.09 -7.20 12.12
C HIS A 170 -16.28 -6.07 13.14
N ALA A 171 -16.27 -6.41 14.43
CA ALA A 171 -16.39 -5.42 15.50
C ALA A 171 -15.12 -4.57 15.61
N ALA A 172 -13.94 -5.19 15.49
CA ALA A 172 -12.66 -4.48 15.50
C ALA A 172 -12.54 -3.49 14.33
N VAL A 173 -12.88 -3.93 13.11
CA VAL A 173 -12.90 -3.06 11.93
C VAL A 173 -13.89 -1.91 12.11
N ARG A 174 -15.12 -2.20 12.58
CA ARG A 174 -16.13 -1.16 12.82
C ARG A 174 -15.66 -0.10 13.82
N ALA A 175 -15.04 -0.51 14.92
CA ALA A 175 -14.49 0.42 15.91
C ALA A 175 -13.43 1.38 15.32
N VAL A 176 -12.62 0.89 14.36
CA VAL A 176 -11.66 1.73 13.64
C VAL A 176 -12.36 2.68 12.67
N LEU A 177 -13.34 2.19 11.92
CA LEU A 177 -14.12 2.99 10.96
C LEU A 177 -14.96 4.09 11.64
N ASP A 178 -15.38 3.90 12.89
CA ASP A 178 -16.12 4.90 13.66
C ASP A 178 -15.18 5.97 14.25
N ARG A 179 -13.96 5.57 14.62
CA ARG A 179 -12.98 6.47 15.27
C ARG A 179 -12.21 7.35 14.29
N LEU A 180 -11.79 6.81 13.15
CA LEU A 180 -10.86 7.48 12.23
C LEU A 180 -11.39 8.80 11.64
N PRO A 181 -12.67 8.95 11.24
CA PRO A 181 -13.15 10.20 10.65
C PRO A 181 -12.94 11.42 11.55
N GLY A 182 -13.31 11.33 12.83
CA GLY A 182 -13.11 12.44 13.76
C GLY A 182 -11.63 12.74 14.03
N LYS A 183 -10.74 11.75 13.88
CA LYS A 183 -9.29 11.96 13.97
C LYS A 183 -8.69 12.59 12.73
N LEU A 184 -9.22 12.28 11.54
CA LEU A 184 -8.84 12.98 10.32
C LEU A 184 -9.25 14.45 10.37
N ASP A 185 -10.42 14.77 10.91
CA ASP A 185 -10.86 16.15 11.14
C ASP A 185 -9.87 16.90 12.07
N GLU A 186 -9.49 16.27 13.19
CA GLU A 186 -8.47 16.83 14.11
C GLU A 186 -7.12 17.09 13.40
N TYR A 187 -6.71 16.23 12.46
CA TYR A 187 -5.45 16.41 11.73
C TYR A 187 -5.54 17.52 10.67
N GLU A 188 -6.68 17.61 9.98
CA GLU A 188 -6.94 18.70 9.04
C GLU A 188 -6.98 20.06 9.78
N ASP A 189 -7.61 20.14 10.95
CA ASP A 189 -7.66 21.35 11.76
C ASP A 189 -6.26 21.85 12.17
N LEU A 190 -5.33 20.92 12.43
CA LEU A 190 -3.97 21.24 12.82
C LEU A 190 -3.06 21.66 11.65
N LEU A 191 -3.31 21.14 10.44
CA LEU A 191 -2.41 21.29 9.30
C LEU A 191 -2.98 22.13 8.14
N THR A 192 -4.23 21.92 7.76
CA THR A 192 -4.82 22.49 6.53
C THR A 192 -4.91 24.01 6.58
N SER A 193 -5.30 24.56 7.74
CA SER A 193 -5.43 26.01 7.97
C SER A 193 -4.14 26.65 8.49
N ASN A 194 -3.12 25.86 8.78
CA ASN A 194 -1.89 26.33 9.42
C ASN A 194 -1.01 27.11 8.42
N GLU A 195 -0.76 28.39 8.72
CA GLU A 195 0.04 29.26 7.87
C GLU A 195 1.47 28.75 7.62
N ILE A 196 2.09 28.12 8.62
CA ILE A 196 3.45 27.58 8.50
C ILE A 196 3.45 26.42 7.51
N TYR A 197 2.47 25.53 7.64
CA TYR A 197 2.34 24.37 6.75
C TYR A 197 2.05 24.82 5.31
N LEU A 198 1.14 25.77 5.12
CA LEU A 198 0.83 26.36 3.82
C LEU A 198 2.06 27.03 3.18
N LYS A 199 2.82 27.84 3.93
CA LYS A 199 4.05 28.48 3.42
C LYS A 199 5.12 27.48 3.00
N ARG A 200 5.17 26.29 3.61
CA ARG A 200 6.18 25.27 3.34
C ARG A 200 5.79 24.27 2.24
N THR A 201 4.52 24.18 1.89
CA THR A 201 4.00 23.17 0.96
C THR A 201 3.40 23.76 -0.31
N ARG A 202 2.81 24.96 -0.22
CA ARG A 202 2.17 25.61 -1.36
C ARG A 202 3.22 26.13 -2.34
N GLY A 203 3.07 25.77 -3.62
CA GLY A 203 4.01 26.15 -4.67
C GLY A 203 5.37 25.46 -4.61
N VAL A 204 5.53 24.44 -3.76
CA VAL A 204 6.77 23.64 -3.66
C VAL A 204 6.61 22.34 -4.45
N GLY A 205 7.60 22.01 -5.27
CA GLY A 205 7.63 20.76 -6.03
C GLY A 205 6.49 20.65 -7.06
N VAL A 206 6.16 21.76 -7.72
CA VAL A 206 5.11 21.82 -8.74
C VAL A 206 5.47 20.92 -9.92
N ILE A 207 4.57 20.01 -10.27
CA ILE A 207 4.69 19.15 -11.45
C ILE A 207 3.54 19.46 -12.40
N SER A 208 3.86 19.75 -13.67
CA SER A 208 2.83 19.96 -14.68
C SER A 208 2.18 18.64 -15.09
N ARG A 209 0.95 18.71 -15.62
CA ARG A 209 0.26 17.53 -16.16
C ARG A 209 1.07 16.82 -17.25
N ALA A 210 1.73 17.58 -18.11
CA ALA A 210 2.54 17.05 -19.20
C ALA A 210 3.76 16.29 -18.67
N ASP A 211 4.46 16.86 -17.68
CA ASP A 211 5.62 16.22 -17.06
C ASP A 211 5.23 14.98 -16.26
N ALA A 212 4.08 15.02 -15.57
CA ALA A 212 3.57 13.86 -14.84
C ALA A 212 3.36 12.66 -15.77
N VAL A 213 2.78 12.88 -16.96
CA VAL A 213 2.59 11.83 -17.96
C VAL A 213 3.91 11.42 -18.60
N ALA A 214 4.78 12.37 -18.96
CA ALA A 214 6.07 12.08 -19.59
C ALA A 214 7.00 11.26 -18.69
N HIS A 215 6.98 11.49 -17.38
CA HIS A 215 7.75 10.73 -16.39
C HIS A 215 7.04 9.48 -15.87
N GLY A 216 5.81 9.18 -16.33
CA GLY A 216 5.05 8.01 -15.88
C GLY A 216 4.67 8.04 -14.40
N LEU A 217 4.46 9.23 -13.83
CA LEU A 217 4.03 9.37 -12.42
C LEU A 217 2.59 8.88 -12.28
N MET A 218 2.31 8.20 -11.16
CA MET A 218 0.99 7.58 -10.87
C MET A 218 0.50 7.97 -9.47
N GLY A 219 -0.74 7.58 -9.14
CA GLY A 219 -1.31 7.73 -7.81
C GLY A 219 -1.55 9.18 -7.39
N PRO A 220 -1.37 9.52 -6.09
CA PRO A 220 -1.62 10.87 -5.57
C PRO A 220 -0.79 11.97 -6.24
N ILE A 221 0.41 11.62 -6.74
CA ILE A 221 1.30 12.57 -7.42
C ILE A 221 0.71 13.02 -8.76
N ALA A 222 0.22 12.06 -9.56
CA ALA A 222 -0.41 12.35 -10.85
C ALA A 222 -1.77 13.04 -10.68
N ARG A 223 -2.57 12.58 -9.70
CA ARG A 223 -3.89 13.13 -9.39
C ARG A 223 -3.82 14.56 -8.86
N ALA A 224 -2.74 14.95 -8.18
CA ALA A 224 -2.51 16.33 -7.77
C ALA A 224 -2.17 17.28 -8.94
N ALA A 225 -1.64 16.74 -10.04
CA ALA A 225 -1.25 17.47 -11.25
C ALA A 225 -2.35 17.49 -12.33
N GLY A 226 -3.57 17.06 -12.02
CA GLY A 226 -4.73 17.09 -12.92
C GLY A 226 -4.87 15.86 -13.82
N VAL A 227 -4.14 14.78 -13.54
CA VAL A 227 -4.32 13.50 -14.26
C VAL A 227 -5.39 12.69 -13.53
N ASP A 228 -6.60 12.65 -14.11
CA ASP A 228 -7.70 11.82 -13.62
C ASP A 228 -7.52 10.35 -14.04
N TYR A 229 -6.58 9.67 -13.38
CA TYR A 229 -6.28 8.26 -13.60
C TYR A 229 -6.20 7.52 -12.26
N ASP A 230 -6.95 6.43 -12.14
CA ASP A 230 -6.95 5.50 -11.00
C ASP A 230 -7.15 4.09 -11.56
N VAL A 231 -6.26 3.15 -11.20
CA VAL A 231 -6.34 1.78 -11.73
C VAL A 231 -7.64 1.09 -11.33
N ARG A 232 -8.21 1.41 -10.16
CA ARG A 232 -9.48 0.81 -9.68
C ARG A 232 -10.67 1.16 -10.58
N ARG A 233 -10.62 2.30 -11.27
CA ARG A 233 -11.66 2.75 -12.22
C ARG A 233 -11.32 2.39 -13.67
N ALA A 234 -10.06 2.54 -14.07
CA ALA A 234 -9.62 2.28 -15.44
C ALA A 234 -9.52 0.78 -15.77
N PHE A 235 -9.02 -0.01 -14.82
CA PHE A 235 -8.85 -1.46 -14.93
C PHE A 235 -9.40 -2.12 -13.66
N PRO A 236 -10.74 -2.13 -13.49
CA PRO A 236 -11.35 -2.62 -12.26
C PRO A 236 -10.98 -4.07 -12.00
N TYR A 237 -10.68 -4.36 -10.74
CA TYR A 237 -10.32 -5.68 -10.25
C TYR A 237 -11.10 -6.00 -8.97
N LEU A 238 -11.24 -7.28 -8.62
CA LEU A 238 -11.89 -7.74 -7.37
C LEU A 238 -13.30 -7.17 -7.09
N GLY A 239 -13.99 -6.59 -8.06
CA GLY A 239 -15.31 -5.98 -7.87
C GLY A 239 -15.31 -4.51 -7.46
N TYR A 240 -14.19 -3.78 -7.62
CA TYR A 240 -14.10 -2.35 -7.29
C TYR A 240 -15.17 -1.49 -7.99
N GLU A 241 -15.66 -1.92 -9.15
CA GLU A 241 -16.74 -1.30 -9.93
C GLU A 241 -18.10 -1.28 -9.23
N THR A 242 -18.28 -2.09 -8.18
CA THR A 242 -19.55 -2.20 -7.45
C THR A 242 -19.65 -1.27 -6.24
N PHE A 243 -18.58 -0.52 -5.94
CA PHE A 243 -18.53 0.42 -4.81
C PHE A 243 -18.66 1.85 -5.31
N ASP A 244 -19.33 2.69 -4.53
CA ASP A 244 -19.46 4.11 -4.82
C ASP A 244 -18.35 4.87 -4.10
N PHE A 245 -17.41 5.43 -4.86
CA PHE A 245 -16.32 6.25 -4.35
C PHE A 245 -15.90 7.30 -5.39
N GLN A 246 -15.35 8.41 -4.90
CA GLN A 246 -14.84 9.48 -5.73
C GLN A 246 -13.32 9.50 -5.73
N VAL A 247 -12.72 9.70 -6.90
CA VAL A 247 -11.27 9.86 -7.01
C VAL A 247 -10.93 11.34 -6.87
N PRO A 248 -10.22 11.78 -5.82
CA PRO A 248 -9.88 13.18 -5.66
C PRO A 248 -8.83 13.59 -6.69
N VAL A 249 -9.15 14.63 -7.46
CA VAL A 249 -8.25 15.25 -8.44
C VAL A 249 -8.09 16.73 -8.10
N ARG A 250 -6.86 17.22 -8.28
CA ARG A 250 -6.46 18.60 -8.09
C ARG A 250 -5.59 19.03 -9.27
N THR A 251 -5.43 20.33 -9.50
CA THR A 251 -4.76 20.86 -10.71
C THR A 251 -3.49 21.63 -10.40
N GLU A 252 -3.24 21.94 -9.13
CA GLU A 252 -2.16 22.81 -8.69
C GLU A 252 -0.78 22.14 -8.80
N GLY A 253 -0.70 20.81 -8.71
CA GLY A 253 0.53 20.02 -8.88
C GLY A 253 1.58 20.16 -7.77
N ASP A 254 1.29 20.96 -6.74
CA ASP A 254 2.19 21.24 -5.62
C ASP A 254 2.10 20.19 -4.49
N ALA A 255 3.03 20.27 -3.54
CA ALA A 255 3.05 19.37 -2.39
C ALA A 255 1.76 19.48 -1.54
N TYR A 256 1.16 20.68 -1.47
CA TYR A 256 -0.10 20.89 -0.75
C TYR A 256 -1.30 20.19 -1.42
N ALA A 257 -1.41 20.25 -2.75
CA ALA A 257 -2.43 19.51 -3.49
C ALA A 257 -2.30 18.00 -3.28
N ARG A 258 -1.07 17.46 -3.25
CA ARG A 258 -0.83 16.03 -2.92
C ARG A 258 -1.28 15.68 -1.51
N TYR A 259 -1.08 16.59 -0.56
CA TYR A 259 -1.60 16.42 0.79
C TYR A 259 -3.12 16.32 0.80
N LEU A 260 -3.82 17.27 0.17
CA LEU A 260 -5.29 17.25 0.10
C LEU A 260 -5.84 15.99 -0.60
N VAL A 261 -5.18 15.54 -1.67
CA VAL A 261 -5.55 14.31 -2.38
C VAL A 261 -5.45 13.09 -1.46
N ARG A 262 -4.33 12.92 -0.73
CA ARG A 262 -4.16 11.78 0.19
C ARG A 262 -5.13 11.80 1.36
N ILE A 263 -5.43 12.98 1.91
CA ILE A 263 -6.44 13.11 2.97
C ILE A 263 -7.83 12.71 2.45
N ALA A 264 -8.22 13.22 1.27
CA ALA A 264 -9.48 12.85 0.65
C ALA A 264 -9.54 11.34 0.33
N GLU A 265 -8.45 10.75 -0.15
CA GLU A 265 -8.36 9.31 -0.36
C GLU A 265 -8.57 8.50 0.92
N MET A 266 -8.05 8.95 2.07
CA MET A 266 -8.32 8.27 3.33
C MET A 266 -9.82 8.27 3.65
N ARG A 267 -10.51 9.40 3.44
CA ARG A 267 -11.97 9.49 3.66
C ARG A 267 -12.75 8.56 2.73
N GLU A 268 -12.39 8.52 1.45
CA GLU A 268 -12.99 7.62 0.45
C GLU A 268 -12.71 6.15 0.78
N SER A 269 -11.49 5.83 1.23
CA SER A 269 -11.11 4.47 1.66
C SER A 269 -11.97 3.98 2.82
N LEU A 270 -12.25 4.87 3.80
CA LEU A 270 -13.14 4.56 4.92
C LEU A 270 -14.59 4.30 4.46
N THR A 271 -15.06 5.07 3.47
CA THR A 271 -16.38 4.86 2.85
C THR A 271 -16.46 3.49 2.16
N ILE A 272 -15.46 3.14 1.36
CA ILE A 272 -15.37 1.82 0.71
C ILE A 272 -15.34 0.72 1.78
N CYS A 273 -14.53 0.86 2.83
CA CYS A 273 -14.46 -0.13 3.90
C CYS A 273 -15.82 -0.37 4.57
N ARG A 274 -16.64 0.66 4.78
CA ARG A 274 -18.01 0.51 5.31
C ARG A 274 -18.91 -0.27 4.36
N GLN A 275 -18.92 0.09 3.07
CA GLN A 275 -19.71 -0.62 2.06
C GLN A 275 -19.31 -2.09 1.93
N VAL A 276 -18.01 -2.38 1.98
CA VAL A 276 -17.47 -3.74 1.89
C VAL A 276 -17.83 -4.55 3.13
N LEU A 277 -17.71 -3.96 4.33
CA LEU A 277 -17.99 -4.64 5.59
C LEU A 277 -19.45 -5.12 5.70
N GLU A 278 -20.40 -4.40 5.10
CA GLU A 278 -21.81 -4.80 5.04
C GLU A 278 -22.06 -6.01 4.13
N ARG A 279 -21.21 -6.23 3.13
CA ARG A 279 -21.33 -7.32 2.17
C ARG A 279 -20.60 -8.60 2.60
N ILE A 280 -19.67 -8.50 3.55
CA ILE A 280 -18.90 -9.67 4.02
C ILE A 280 -19.74 -10.48 5.00
N THR A 281 -19.95 -11.76 4.70
CA THR A 281 -20.54 -12.70 5.67
C THR A 281 -19.50 -13.11 6.73
N PRO A 282 -19.88 -13.19 8.02
CA PRO A 282 -18.95 -13.57 9.09
C PRO A 282 -18.23 -14.90 8.90
N ALA A 283 -18.91 -15.88 8.31
CA ALA A 283 -18.34 -17.18 7.96
C ALA A 283 -18.64 -17.50 6.49
N GLY A 284 -17.77 -18.29 5.85
CA GLY A 284 -17.96 -18.73 4.48
C GLY A 284 -16.69 -19.30 3.84
N ALA A 285 -16.71 -19.47 2.52
CA ALA A 285 -15.52 -19.87 1.79
C ALA A 285 -14.42 -18.80 1.91
N PHE A 286 -13.20 -19.22 2.24
CA PHE A 286 -12.02 -18.36 2.34
C PHE A 286 -10.97 -18.65 1.25
N ALA A 287 -11.18 -19.70 0.46
CA ALA A 287 -10.32 -20.08 -0.67
C ALA A 287 -11.12 -20.84 -1.73
N ILE A 288 -10.51 -21.05 -2.90
CA ILE A 288 -11.06 -21.88 -3.97
C ILE A 288 -11.17 -23.35 -3.54
N ASP A 289 -12.15 -24.05 -4.10
CA ASP A 289 -12.36 -25.50 -3.88
C ASP A 289 -11.49 -26.37 -4.82
N ASP A 290 -10.31 -25.87 -5.20
CA ASP A 290 -9.32 -26.65 -5.96
C ASP A 290 -8.20 -27.13 -5.03
N PRO A 291 -8.20 -28.44 -4.69
CA PRO A 291 -7.22 -29.01 -3.78
C PRO A 291 -5.81 -29.13 -4.36
N ARG A 292 -5.60 -28.78 -5.65
CA ARG A 292 -4.26 -28.73 -6.27
C ARG A 292 -3.53 -27.44 -5.92
N ILE A 293 -4.28 -26.37 -5.62
CA ILE A 293 -3.74 -25.02 -5.43
C ILE A 293 -3.84 -24.62 -3.96
N THR A 294 -4.98 -24.89 -3.34
CA THR A 294 -5.25 -24.54 -1.95
C THR A 294 -5.08 -25.78 -1.05
N PRO A 295 -4.34 -25.66 0.08
CA PRO A 295 -4.21 -26.77 1.01
C PRO A 295 -5.57 -27.09 1.66
N PRO A 296 -5.92 -28.38 1.81
CA PRO A 296 -7.16 -28.78 2.45
C PRO A 296 -7.18 -28.41 3.94
N PRO A 297 -8.37 -28.24 4.55
CA PRO A 297 -8.51 -27.98 5.99
C PRO A 297 -7.81 -29.03 6.84
N LYS A 298 -7.18 -28.62 7.95
CA LYS A 298 -6.40 -29.52 8.81
C LYS A 298 -7.21 -30.71 9.33
N ASP A 299 -8.49 -30.51 9.64
CA ASP A 299 -9.34 -31.59 10.12
C ASP A 299 -9.45 -32.72 9.08
N ARG A 300 -9.59 -32.38 7.79
CA ARG A 300 -9.61 -33.37 6.70
C ARG A 300 -8.26 -34.03 6.47
N VAL A 301 -7.16 -33.29 6.64
CA VAL A 301 -5.79 -33.85 6.51
C VAL A 301 -5.55 -35.00 7.50
N TYR A 302 -6.15 -34.94 8.69
CA TYR A 302 -6.00 -36.00 9.69
C TYR A 302 -6.94 -37.20 9.48
N THR A 303 -8.05 -37.03 8.75
CA THR A 303 -9.07 -38.08 8.57
C THR A 303 -9.03 -38.73 7.19
N GLU A 304 -8.63 -38.00 6.15
CA GLU A 304 -8.71 -38.41 4.75
C GLU A 304 -7.31 -38.56 4.14
N MET A 305 -7.04 -39.72 3.54
CA MET A 305 -5.74 -40.01 2.91
C MET A 305 -5.46 -39.07 1.72
N GLU A 306 -6.48 -38.73 0.92
CA GLU A 306 -6.34 -37.84 -0.24
C GLU A 306 -5.93 -36.43 0.16
N ALA A 307 -6.56 -35.89 1.22
CA ALA A 307 -6.23 -34.58 1.77
C ALA A 307 -4.78 -34.54 2.30
N LEU A 308 -4.31 -35.63 2.92
CA LEU A 308 -2.91 -35.74 3.36
C LEU A 308 -1.92 -35.74 2.19
N ILE A 309 -2.23 -36.49 1.13
CA ILE A 309 -1.39 -36.53 -0.09
C ILE A 309 -1.30 -35.13 -0.70
N GLN A 310 -2.43 -34.45 -0.88
CA GLN A 310 -2.49 -33.10 -1.44
C GLN A 310 -1.74 -32.09 -0.58
N HIS A 311 -1.94 -32.12 0.74
CA HIS A 311 -1.20 -31.29 1.68
C HIS A 311 0.32 -31.51 1.53
N PHE A 312 0.76 -32.76 1.49
CA PHE A 312 2.18 -33.09 1.33
C PHE A 312 2.73 -32.57 -0.02
N LEU A 313 2.02 -32.76 -1.13
CA LEU A 313 2.46 -32.30 -2.46
C LEU A 313 2.56 -30.77 -2.55
N ILE A 314 1.56 -30.04 -2.03
CA ILE A 314 1.55 -28.56 -2.07
C ILE A 314 2.75 -27.99 -1.29
N TYR A 315 3.07 -28.51 -0.11
CA TYR A 315 4.18 -27.98 0.68
C TYR A 315 5.55 -28.49 0.19
N SER A 316 5.64 -29.74 -0.25
CA SER A 316 6.91 -30.38 -0.67
C SER A 316 7.33 -30.06 -2.10
N GLN A 317 6.39 -29.98 -3.05
CA GLN A 317 6.65 -29.67 -4.46
C GLN A 317 6.09 -28.29 -4.86
N GLY A 318 4.93 -27.91 -4.35
CA GLY A 318 4.19 -26.73 -4.82
C GLY A 318 3.22 -27.08 -5.94
N PHE A 319 2.45 -26.09 -6.40
CA PHE A 319 1.61 -26.23 -7.59
C PHE A 319 2.36 -25.77 -8.84
N THR A 320 2.03 -26.39 -9.97
CA THR A 320 2.53 -25.99 -11.28
C THR A 320 1.63 -24.91 -11.87
N VAL A 321 2.24 -23.87 -12.42
CA VAL A 321 1.55 -22.80 -13.15
C VAL A 321 1.79 -23.03 -14.64
N PRO A 322 0.77 -22.88 -15.51
CA PRO A 322 0.95 -22.94 -16.96
C PRO A 322 2.02 -21.95 -17.43
N ALA A 323 2.76 -22.31 -18.48
CA ALA A 323 3.73 -21.40 -19.09
C ALA A 323 3.01 -20.19 -19.71
N GLY A 324 3.42 -18.98 -19.32
CA GLY A 324 2.83 -17.74 -19.80
C GLY A 324 3.33 -16.53 -19.02
N GLU A 325 2.84 -15.36 -19.42
CA GLU A 325 3.16 -14.08 -18.79
C GLU A 325 1.84 -13.40 -18.38
N ALA A 326 1.80 -12.83 -17.18
CA ALA A 326 0.66 -12.08 -16.70
C ALA A 326 1.10 -10.79 -16.02
N TYR A 327 0.38 -9.72 -16.33
CA TYR A 327 0.48 -8.43 -15.68
C TYR A 327 -0.90 -8.04 -15.17
N VAL A 328 -0.97 -7.72 -13.88
CA VAL A 328 -2.18 -7.22 -13.22
C VAL A 328 -1.78 -5.98 -12.40
N PRO A 329 -2.14 -4.78 -12.86
CA PRO A 329 -1.88 -3.57 -12.10
C PRO A 329 -2.85 -3.48 -10.91
N VAL A 330 -2.34 -3.04 -9.76
CA VAL A 330 -3.10 -2.74 -8.54
C VAL A 330 -2.75 -1.32 -8.13
N GLU A 331 -3.75 -0.54 -7.71
CA GLU A 331 -3.52 0.82 -7.21
C GLU A 331 -2.93 0.72 -5.79
N GLY A 332 -1.60 0.79 -5.67
CA GLY A 332 -0.94 0.92 -4.38
C GLY A 332 -1.34 2.23 -3.64
N PRO A 333 -1.13 2.32 -2.32
CA PRO A 333 -1.42 3.54 -1.54
C PRO A 333 -0.63 4.77 -1.97
#